data_AF-A0A426U3Q2-F1
#
_entry.id   AF-A0A426U3Q2-F1
#
_cell.length_a   1.000
_cell.length_b   1.000
_cell.length_c   1.000
_cell.angle_alpha   90.00
_cell.angle_beta   90.00
_cell.angle_gamma   90.00
#
_symmetry.space_group_name_H-M   'P 1'
#
loop_
_entity.id
_entity.type
_entity.pdbx_description
1 polymer ?
#
loop_
_entity_poly.entity_id
_entity_poly.type
_entity_poly.pdbx_seq_one_letter_code
_entity_poly.pdbx_strand_id
1 'polypeptide(L)'
;MGDSEISLLCQRLYARHKRAFDLINKQIEVRTERRRSLLYQLVHQSQSPSFAVESGVKGGMYTRFLPSDWDRAALRGGKGWTKSKRILLFEFVNHPDSLRLALCIGPGPQERRHPIYELAAAHEPPFNRTHQGLHPKYHWLFWRQILTSEQIVASTDAELEQEIRRHWAEFLHNDLPAIDTLLRTIPWIWQSKSAPAAPPTTDLADEEADLSLSE
;
A
#
# COMPACT_ATOMS: atom_id res chain seq x y z
N MET A 1 11.68 -13.99 -37.64
CA MET A 1 10.59 -14.67 -38.37
C MET A 1 9.66 -15.47 -37.45
N GLY A 2 10.14 -16.10 -36.36
CA GLY A 2 9.29 -16.89 -35.44
C GLY A 2 8.22 -16.13 -34.63
N ASP A 3 8.43 -14.85 -34.29
CA ASP A 3 7.46 -14.06 -33.51
C ASP A 3 6.14 -13.80 -34.25
N SER A 4 6.18 -13.77 -35.60
CA SER A 4 5.00 -13.53 -36.44
C SER A 4 4.08 -14.74 -36.48
N GLU A 5 4.64 -15.95 -36.59
CA GLU A 5 3.86 -17.20 -36.65
C GLU A 5 3.19 -17.52 -35.32
N ILE A 6 3.93 -17.33 -34.21
CA ILE A 6 3.39 -17.48 -32.85
C ILE A 6 2.27 -16.47 -32.62
N SER A 7 2.46 -15.20 -33.02
CA SER A 7 1.43 -14.16 -32.88
C SER A 7 0.16 -14.50 -33.67
N LEU A 8 0.29 -14.94 -34.92
CA LEU A 8 -0.85 -15.37 -35.74
C LEU A 8 -1.56 -16.61 -35.16
N LEU A 9 -0.82 -17.53 -34.56
CA LEU A 9 -1.40 -18.67 -33.86
C LEU A 9 -2.19 -18.23 -32.64
N CYS A 10 -1.64 -17.37 -31.78
CA CYS A 10 -2.32 -16.80 -30.62
C CYS A 10 -3.60 -16.06 -31.02
N GLN A 11 -3.56 -15.24 -32.08
CA GLN A 11 -4.73 -14.53 -32.59
C GLN A 11 -5.84 -15.48 -33.05
N ARG A 12 -5.48 -16.56 -33.77
CA ARG A 12 -6.45 -17.58 -34.20
C ARG A 12 -7.05 -18.34 -33.03
N LEU A 13 -6.23 -18.71 -32.04
CA LEU A 13 -6.70 -19.37 -30.81
C LEU A 13 -7.67 -18.47 -30.05
N TYR A 14 -7.32 -17.19 -29.86
CA TYR A 14 -8.18 -16.23 -29.21
C TYR A 14 -9.49 -16.04 -29.99
N ALA A 15 -9.44 -15.82 -31.30
CA ALA A 15 -10.65 -15.64 -32.12
C ALA A 15 -11.59 -16.86 -32.03
N ARG A 16 -11.03 -18.08 -32.05
CA ARG A 16 -11.80 -19.32 -31.94
C ARG A 16 -12.41 -19.53 -30.56
N HIS A 17 -11.71 -19.15 -29.51
CA HIS A 17 -12.10 -19.41 -28.11
C HIS A 17 -12.47 -18.14 -27.32
N LYS A 18 -12.77 -17.04 -28.01
CA LYS A 18 -12.95 -15.71 -27.43
C LYS A 18 -13.88 -15.72 -26.22
N ARG A 19 -15.05 -16.36 -26.37
CA ARG A 19 -16.04 -16.44 -25.28
C ARG A 19 -15.50 -17.13 -24.03
N ALA A 20 -14.69 -18.17 -24.18
CA ALA A 20 -14.09 -18.87 -23.05
C ALA A 20 -13.05 -17.97 -22.35
N PHE A 21 -12.16 -17.33 -23.11
CA PHE A 21 -11.18 -16.38 -22.56
C PHE A 21 -11.84 -15.18 -21.88
N ASP A 22 -12.89 -14.61 -22.48
CA ASP A 22 -13.65 -13.50 -21.89
C ASP A 22 -14.28 -13.92 -20.55
N LEU A 23 -14.85 -15.13 -20.47
CA LEU A 23 -15.43 -15.65 -19.23
C LEU A 23 -14.36 -15.88 -18.16
N ILE A 24 -13.19 -16.41 -18.53
CA ILE A 24 -12.05 -16.59 -17.63
C ILE A 24 -11.57 -15.24 -17.09
N ASN A 25 -11.35 -14.26 -17.97
CA ASN A 25 -10.90 -12.92 -17.57
C ASN A 25 -11.92 -12.24 -16.65
N LYS A 26 -13.21 -12.32 -16.98
CA LYS A 26 -14.28 -11.80 -16.12
C LYS A 26 -14.27 -12.46 -14.74
N GLN A 27 -14.07 -13.78 -14.67
CA GLN A 27 -14.01 -14.47 -13.39
C GLN A 27 -12.77 -14.06 -12.59
N ILE A 28 -11.62 -13.88 -13.24
CA ILE A 28 -10.39 -13.38 -12.60
C ILE A 28 -10.64 -11.99 -12.00
N GLU A 29 -11.25 -11.07 -12.75
CA GLU A 29 -11.59 -9.72 -12.28
C GLU A 29 -12.53 -9.75 -11.07
N VAL A 30 -13.61 -10.53 -11.14
CA VAL A 30 -14.59 -10.68 -10.05
C VAL A 30 -13.92 -11.21 -8.78
N ARG A 31 -13.09 -12.26 -8.90
CA ARG A 31 -12.37 -12.83 -7.75
C ARG A 31 -11.36 -11.85 -7.17
N THR A 32 -10.66 -11.11 -8.02
CA THR A 32 -9.69 -10.08 -7.58
C THR A 32 -10.38 -8.95 -6.82
N GLU A 33 -11.55 -8.49 -7.27
CA GLU A 33 -12.34 -7.46 -6.60
C GLU A 33 -12.96 -7.95 -5.28
N ARG A 34 -13.38 -9.22 -5.22
CA ARG A 34 -13.83 -9.85 -3.96
C ARG A 34 -12.72 -9.86 -2.92
N ARG A 35 -11.50 -10.26 -3.29
CA ARG A 35 -10.33 -10.16 -2.41
C ARG A 35 -10.08 -8.71 -1.99
N ARG A 36 -10.11 -7.77 -2.93
CA ARG A 36 -9.92 -6.34 -2.63
C ARG A 36 -10.92 -5.86 -1.58
N SER A 37 -12.20 -6.19 -1.74
CA SER A 37 -13.27 -5.83 -0.81
C SER A 37 -13.03 -6.39 0.59
N LEU A 38 -12.65 -7.68 0.68
CA LEU A 38 -12.29 -8.30 1.95
C LEU A 38 -11.10 -7.59 2.62
N LEU A 39 -10.04 -7.28 1.87
CA LEU A 39 -8.87 -6.56 2.40
C LEU A 39 -9.24 -5.18 2.93
N TYR A 40 -10.09 -4.43 2.21
CA TYR A 40 -10.61 -3.16 2.70
C TYR A 40 -11.41 -3.35 4.00
N GLN A 41 -12.28 -4.37 4.08
CA GLN A 41 -13.04 -4.66 5.29
C GLN A 41 -12.12 -4.98 6.47
N LEU A 42 -11.12 -5.85 6.28
CA LEU A 42 -10.18 -6.25 7.34
C LEU A 42 -9.43 -5.05 7.93
N VAL A 43 -8.97 -4.13 7.06
CA VAL A 43 -8.26 -2.93 7.49
C VAL A 43 -9.19 -1.94 8.18
N HIS A 44 -10.39 -1.69 7.62
CA HIS A 44 -11.34 -0.71 8.17
C HIS A 44 -12.06 -1.18 9.44
N GLN A 45 -12.26 -2.48 9.62
CA GLN A 45 -12.96 -3.05 10.77
C GLN A 45 -12.01 -3.36 11.94
N SER A 46 -10.69 -3.26 11.74
CA SER A 46 -9.74 -3.42 12.84
C SER A 46 -9.85 -2.26 13.82
N GLN A 47 -10.26 -2.56 15.05
CA GLN A 47 -10.44 -1.57 16.11
C GLN A 47 -9.18 -1.39 16.97
N SER A 48 -8.39 -2.46 17.14
CA SER A 48 -7.16 -2.42 17.93
C SER A 48 -6.10 -3.35 17.31
N PRO A 49 -5.05 -2.80 16.67
CA PRO A 49 -4.86 -1.38 16.36
C PRO A 49 -5.85 -0.88 15.29
N SER A 50 -6.10 0.43 15.28
CA SER A 50 -6.81 1.09 14.17
C SER A 50 -5.83 1.46 13.05
N PHE A 51 -6.33 1.57 11.82
CA PHE A 51 -5.51 1.87 10.65
C PHE A 51 -6.02 3.10 9.89
N ALA A 52 -5.07 3.94 9.46
CA ALA A 52 -5.31 4.96 8.46
C ALA A 52 -5.11 4.36 7.06
N VAL A 53 -6.12 4.49 6.19
CA VAL A 53 -6.08 3.95 4.82
C VAL A 53 -5.72 5.06 3.83
N GLU A 54 -4.87 4.75 2.86
CA GLU A 54 -4.55 5.68 1.78
C GLU A 54 -5.66 5.67 0.71
N SER A 55 -6.18 6.84 0.38
CA SER A 55 -7.22 7.00 -0.64
C SER A 55 -6.65 7.20 -2.04
N GLY A 56 -7.41 6.80 -3.06
CA GLY A 56 -7.12 7.12 -4.45
C GLY A 56 -5.90 6.42 -5.06
N VAL A 57 -5.58 5.22 -4.58
CA VAL A 57 -4.55 4.38 -5.22
C VAL A 57 -5.05 3.93 -6.59
N LYS A 58 -4.37 4.35 -7.66
CA LYS A 58 -4.75 4.03 -9.04
C LYS A 58 -4.59 2.52 -9.30
N GLY A 59 -5.55 1.93 -10.01
CA GLY A 59 -5.45 0.57 -10.55
C GLY A 59 -5.94 -0.56 -9.64
N GLY A 60 -6.48 -0.27 -8.45
CA GLY A 60 -7.16 -1.26 -7.58
C GLY A 60 -6.29 -2.40 -7.01
N MET A 61 -5.05 -2.53 -7.49
CA MET A 61 -4.12 -3.60 -7.16
C MET A 61 -3.49 -3.45 -5.77
N TYR A 62 -3.50 -2.23 -5.23
CA TYR A 62 -2.87 -1.93 -3.96
C TYR A 62 -3.90 -1.41 -2.96
N THR A 63 -3.92 -2.01 -1.77
CA THR A 63 -4.60 -1.46 -0.59
C THR A 63 -3.52 -1.03 0.39
N ARG A 64 -3.30 0.29 0.52
CA ARG A 64 -2.24 0.84 1.38
C ARG A 64 -2.81 1.39 2.67
N PHE A 65 -2.13 1.12 3.78
CA PHE A 65 -2.56 1.53 5.11
C PHE A 65 -1.35 1.63 6.06
N LEU A 66 -1.56 2.21 7.23
CA LEU A 66 -0.60 2.22 8.33
C LEU A 66 -1.34 2.25 9.67
N PRO A 67 -0.75 1.74 10.77
CA PRO A 67 -1.31 1.95 12.10
C PRO A 67 -1.53 3.45 12.32
N SER A 68 -2.70 3.83 12.83
CA SER A 68 -3.05 5.26 12.98
C SER A 68 -2.01 6.03 13.80
N ASP A 69 -1.42 5.38 14.81
CA ASP A 69 -0.38 5.96 15.67
C ASP A 69 0.93 6.29 14.94
N TRP A 70 1.15 5.68 13.77
CA TRP A 70 2.30 5.93 12.90
C TRP A 70 2.08 7.15 11.99
N ASP A 71 0.87 7.71 11.89
CA ASP A 71 0.56 8.84 11.00
C ASP A 71 1.09 10.17 11.57
N ARG A 72 2.41 10.28 11.65
CA ARG A 72 3.14 11.42 12.21
C ARG A 72 3.78 12.26 11.12
N ALA A 73 3.95 13.56 11.39
CA ALA A 73 4.64 14.47 10.49
C ALA A 73 6.06 14.02 10.13
N ALA A 74 6.74 13.34 11.06
CA ALA A 74 8.05 12.74 10.85
C ALA A 74 8.06 11.70 9.70
N LEU A 75 6.98 10.93 9.53
CA LEU A 75 6.83 9.93 8.46
C LEU A 75 6.12 10.48 7.22
N ARG A 76 6.17 11.80 7.00
CA ARG A 76 5.69 12.47 5.79
C ARG A 76 6.83 13.12 5.00
N GLY A 77 6.53 13.58 3.79
CA GLY A 77 7.49 14.21 2.88
C GLY A 77 7.76 13.42 1.61
N GLY A 78 6.99 12.36 1.36
CA GLY A 78 7.09 11.59 0.13
C GLY A 78 6.60 12.35 -1.10
N LYS A 79 7.14 11.99 -2.27
CA LYS A 79 6.85 12.62 -3.55
C LYS A 79 6.44 11.56 -4.58
N GLY A 80 5.34 11.78 -5.28
CA GLY A 80 4.89 10.94 -6.41
C GLY A 80 4.36 9.55 -6.05
N TRP A 81 4.22 9.22 -4.76
CA TRP A 81 3.81 7.90 -4.28
C TRP A 81 2.39 7.88 -3.71
N THR A 82 2.12 8.77 -2.75
CA THR A 82 0.84 8.90 -2.04
C THR A 82 0.38 10.34 -2.02
N LYS A 83 -0.93 10.57 -1.91
CA LYS A 83 -1.49 11.92 -1.78
C LYS A 83 -1.19 12.48 -0.39
N SER A 84 -1.20 11.62 0.62
CA SER A 84 -0.86 11.96 2.01
C SER A 84 0.62 12.31 2.24
N LYS A 85 1.48 12.04 1.25
CA LYS A 85 2.95 12.18 1.33
C LYS A 85 3.58 11.31 2.41
N ARG A 86 2.92 10.25 2.87
CA ARG A 86 3.50 9.27 3.82
C ARG A 86 4.66 8.52 3.16
N ILE A 87 5.71 8.25 3.94
CA ILE A 87 6.92 7.57 3.46
C ILE A 87 7.05 6.10 3.91
N LEU A 88 6.18 5.65 4.82
CA LEU A 88 6.20 4.29 5.35
C LEU A 88 4.75 3.78 5.43
N LEU A 89 4.44 2.71 4.71
CA LEU A 89 3.09 2.17 4.59
C LEU A 89 3.14 0.65 4.46
N PHE A 90 2.16 -0.02 5.06
CA PHE A 90 1.81 -1.36 4.64
C PHE A 90 1.04 -1.31 3.32
N GLU A 91 1.25 -2.30 2.47
CA GLU A 91 0.49 -2.48 1.25
C GLU A 91 0.14 -3.96 1.04
N PHE A 92 -1.15 -4.21 0.81
CA PHE A 92 -1.54 -5.42 0.13
C PHE A 92 -1.30 -5.25 -1.37
N VAL A 93 -0.61 -6.22 -1.96
CA VAL A 93 -0.34 -6.30 -3.39
C VAL A 93 -1.22 -7.42 -3.95
N ASN A 94 -2.40 -7.06 -4.45
CA ASN A 94 -3.46 -7.96 -4.90
C ASN A 94 -3.42 -8.11 -6.43
N HIS A 95 -2.54 -8.99 -6.91
CA HIS A 95 -2.52 -9.40 -8.30
C HIS A 95 -3.61 -10.43 -8.59
N PRO A 96 -3.96 -10.64 -9.87
CA PRO A 96 -4.84 -11.74 -10.29
C PRO A 96 -4.41 -13.12 -9.78
N ASP A 97 -3.10 -13.36 -9.73
CA ASP A 97 -2.46 -14.66 -9.48
C ASP A 97 -1.71 -14.74 -8.15
N SER A 98 -1.72 -13.67 -7.35
CA SER A 98 -1.02 -13.65 -6.07
C SER A 98 -1.54 -12.56 -5.14
N LEU A 99 -1.39 -12.80 -3.84
CA LEU A 99 -1.64 -11.80 -2.82
C LEU A 99 -0.47 -11.76 -1.84
N ARG A 100 0.07 -10.57 -1.62
CA ARG A 100 1.15 -10.32 -0.66
C ARG A 100 0.80 -9.17 0.27
N LEU A 101 1.35 -9.18 1.48
CA LEU A 101 1.40 -8.03 2.37
C LEU A 101 2.85 -7.59 2.52
N ALA A 102 3.12 -6.30 2.37
CA ALA A 102 4.47 -5.75 2.51
C ALA A 102 4.47 -4.45 3.32
N LEU A 103 5.54 -4.20 4.08
CA LEU A 103 5.89 -2.88 4.59
C LEU A 103 6.82 -2.21 3.59
N CYS A 104 6.37 -1.13 2.99
CA CYS A 104 7.09 -0.40 1.96
C CYS A 104 7.60 0.94 2.49
N ILE A 105 8.89 1.21 2.25
CA ILE A 105 9.48 2.54 2.34
C ILE A 105 9.64 3.12 0.93
N GLY A 106 8.84 4.10 0.63
CA GLY A 106 8.83 4.76 -0.68
C GLY A 106 9.59 6.10 -0.69
N PRO A 107 9.41 6.92 -1.72
CA PRO A 107 10.20 8.11 -1.94
C PRO A 107 10.04 9.11 -0.80
N GLY A 108 11.11 9.82 -0.46
CA GLY A 108 11.13 10.79 0.64
C GLY A 108 12.56 11.20 0.99
N PRO A 109 12.73 12.08 1.99
CA PRO A 109 14.04 12.56 2.41
C PRO A 109 14.95 11.41 2.87
N GLN A 110 16.19 11.38 2.39
CA GLN A 110 17.10 10.27 2.64
C GLN A 110 17.46 10.13 4.11
N GLU A 111 17.61 11.25 4.81
CA GLU A 111 17.88 11.33 6.25
C GLU A 111 16.78 10.70 7.12
N ARG A 112 15.55 10.60 6.59
CA ARG A 112 14.44 9.88 7.25
C ARG A 112 14.37 8.43 6.84
N ARG A 113 14.68 8.15 5.57
CA ARG A 113 14.54 6.80 5.02
C ARG A 113 15.67 5.85 5.43
N HIS A 114 16.90 6.36 5.46
CA HIS A 114 18.09 5.56 5.73
C HIS A 114 18.07 4.94 7.13
N PRO A 115 17.76 5.67 8.23
CA PRO A 115 17.68 5.05 9.56
C PRO A 115 16.63 3.93 9.67
N ILE A 116 15.49 4.06 9.00
CA ILE A 116 14.45 3.03 8.97
C ILE A 116 14.97 1.78 8.24
N TYR A 117 15.64 1.98 7.11
CA TYR A 117 16.23 0.89 6.34
C TYR A 117 17.36 0.18 7.11
N GLU A 118 18.27 0.92 7.74
CA GLU A 118 19.37 0.34 8.54
C GLU A 118 18.84 -0.42 9.76
N LEU A 119 17.80 0.10 10.43
CA LEU A 119 17.12 -0.63 11.50
C LEU A 119 16.59 -1.97 10.97
N ALA A 120 15.89 -1.95 9.84
CA ALA A 120 15.35 -3.17 9.24
C ALA A 120 16.46 -4.15 8.81
N ALA A 121 17.59 -3.62 8.33
CA ALA A 121 18.74 -4.41 7.95
C ALA A 121 19.44 -5.12 9.10
N ALA A 122 19.43 -4.50 10.28
CA ALA A 122 20.04 -5.06 11.48
C ALA A 122 19.12 -6.06 12.23
N HIS A 123 17.83 -6.15 11.89
CA HIS A 123 16.84 -6.91 12.64
C HIS A 123 15.98 -7.83 11.76
N GLU A 124 16.62 -8.87 11.22
CA GLU A 124 15.94 -9.94 10.49
C GLU A 124 15.99 -11.23 11.32
N PRO A 125 14.86 -11.75 11.86
CA PRO A 125 13.46 -11.25 11.82
C PRO A 125 13.16 -10.07 12.78
N PRO A 126 11.99 -9.38 12.65
CA PRO A 126 10.82 -9.69 11.81
C PRO A 126 10.92 -9.14 10.38
N PHE A 127 11.90 -8.28 10.09
CA PHE A 127 12.11 -7.79 8.74
C PHE A 127 12.67 -8.90 7.83
N ASN A 128 12.46 -8.77 6.53
CA ASN A 128 12.93 -9.70 5.51
C ASN A 128 13.02 -8.98 4.15
N ARG A 129 13.98 -8.07 4.05
CA ARG A 129 14.11 -7.14 2.91
C ARG A 129 14.27 -7.89 1.59
N THR A 130 13.78 -7.29 0.51
CA THR A 130 13.85 -7.91 -0.83
C THR A 130 15.21 -7.76 -1.51
N HIS A 131 15.96 -6.69 -1.21
CA HIS A 131 17.25 -6.40 -1.85
C HIS A 131 18.25 -5.75 -0.90
N GLN A 132 19.53 -5.89 -1.21
CA GLN A 132 20.58 -5.09 -0.57
C GLN A 132 20.59 -3.68 -1.17
N GLY A 133 20.68 -2.68 -0.30
CA GLY A 133 20.72 -1.26 -0.65
C GLY A 133 19.35 -0.59 -0.69
N LEU A 134 19.28 0.66 -0.21
CA LEU A 134 18.05 1.45 -0.22
C LEU A 134 17.82 2.05 -1.61
N HIS A 135 16.78 1.56 -2.31
CA HIS A 135 16.43 2.06 -3.64
C HIS A 135 15.76 3.46 -3.57
N PRO A 136 16.03 4.39 -4.51
CA PRO A 136 15.51 5.76 -4.43
C PRO A 136 13.98 5.88 -4.49
N LYS A 137 13.28 4.90 -5.08
CA LYS A 137 11.82 4.90 -5.18
C LYS A 137 11.17 4.10 -4.06
N TYR A 138 10.96 2.80 -4.25
CA TYR A 138 10.27 1.93 -3.31
C TYR A 138 11.19 0.81 -2.86
N HIS A 139 11.03 0.38 -1.61
CA HIS A 139 11.78 -0.74 -1.06
C HIS A 139 10.93 -1.46 0.00
N TRP A 140 10.84 -2.79 -0.06
CA TRP A 140 10.12 -3.56 0.93
C TRP A 140 11.04 -3.93 2.09
N LEU A 141 10.64 -3.53 3.29
CA LEU A 141 11.33 -3.82 4.55
C LEU A 141 10.86 -5.13 5.18
N PHE A 142 9.58 -5.41 4.99
CA PHE A 142 8.93 -6.66 5.37
C PHE A 142 8.02 -7.08 4.23
N TRP A 143 7.89 -8.38 3.98
CA TRP A 143 6.85 -8.91 3.12
C TRP A 143 6.48 -10.35 3.49
N ARG A 144 5.25 -10.71 3.15
CA ARG A 144 4.70 -12.05 3.34
C ARG A 144 3.83 -12.43 2.15
N GLN A 145 4.04 -13.64 1.65
CA GLN A 145 3.10 -14.25 0.70
C GLN A 145 1.86 -14.71 1.48
N ILE A 146 0.67 -14.28 1.03
CA ILE A 146 -0.62 -14.70 1.61
C ILE A 146 -1.26 -15.75 0.72
N LEU A 147 -1.34 -15.52 -0.59
CA LEU A 147 -1.88 -16.48 -1.56
C LEU A 147 -0.94 -16.66 -2.73
N THR A 148 -0.63 -17.91 -3.09
CA THR A 148 0.09 -18.27 -4.31
C THR A 148 -0.86 -18.42 -5.50
N SER A 149 -0.29 -18.49 -6.70
CA SER A 149 -1.04 -18.76 -7.93
C SER A 149 -1.76 -20.10 -7.88
N GLU A 150 -1.09 -21.13 -7.36
CA GLU A 150 -1.65 -22.47 -7.18
C GLU A 150 -2.88 -22.44 -6.27
N GLN A 151 -2.78 -21.78 -5.11
CA GLN A 151 -3.92 -21.65 -4.19
C GLN A 151 -5.08 -20.90 -4.84
N ILE A 152 -4.82 -19.81 -5.56
CA ILE A 152 -5.88 -19.03 -6.23
C ILE A 152 -6.63 -19.86 -7.28
N VAL A 153 -5.93 -20.73 -8.01
CA VAL A 153 -6.53 -21.59 -9.03
C VAL A 153 -7.26 -22.77 -8.40
N ALA A 154 -6.68 -23.42 -7.39
CA ALA A 154 -7.19 -24.67 -6.82
C ALA A 154 -8.29 -24.47 -5.77
N SER A 155 -8.34 -23.32 -5.10
CA SER A 155 -9.26 -23.08 -3.98
C SER A 155 -10.52 -22.32 -4.38
N THR A 156 -11.59 -22.57 -3.63
CA THR A 156 -12.84 -21.80 -3.64
C THR A 156 -12.64 -20.43 -3.01
N ASP A 157 -13.57 -19.50 -3.25
CA ASP A 157 -13.50 -18.16 -2.67
C ASP A 157 -13.59 -18.16 -1.13
N ALA A 158 -14.33 -19.10 -0.54
CA ALA A 158 -14.46 -19.22 0.91
C ALA A 158 -13.14 -19.66 1.56
N GLU A 159 -12.45 -20.63 0.95
CA GLU A 159 -11.14 -21.09 1.42
C GLU A 159 -10.09 -19.98 1.29
N LEU A 160 -10.07 -19.25 0.18
CA LEU A 160 -9.17 -18.10 0.02
C LEU A 160 -9.44 -17.01 1.06
N GLU A 161 -10.70 -16.71 1.35
CA GLU A 161 -11.07 -15.75 2.40
C GLU A 161 -10.59 -16.21 3.78
N GLN A 162 -10.80 -17.48 4.13
CA GLN A 162 -10.33 -18.05 5.39
C GLN A 162 -8.81 -17.92 5.51
N GLU A 163 -8.07 -18.22 4.45
CA GLU A 163 -6.61 -18.14 4.44
C GLU A 163 -6.11 -16.70 4.59
N ILE A 164 -6.75 -15.73 3.90
CA ILE A 164 -6.45 -14.30 4.07
C ILE A 164 -6.66 -13.88 5.51
N ARG A 165 -7.79 -14.28 6.13
CA ARG A 165 -8.11 -13.94 7.53
C ARG A 165 -7.11 -14.55 8.51
N ARG A 166 -6.67 -15.79 8.28
CA ARG A 166 -5.63 -16.44 9.09
C ARG A 166 -4.32 -15.65 9.05
N HIS A 167 -3.84 -15.34 7.84
CA HIS A 167 -2.62 -14.55 7.65
C HIS A 167 -2.74 -13.14 8.25
N TRP A 168 -3.89 -12.50 8.12
CA TRP A 168 -4.15 -11.20 8.73
C TRP A 168 -4.10 -11.26 10.26
N ALA A 169 -4.71 -12.29 10.86
CA ALA A 169 -4.65 -12.49 12.31
C ALA A 169 -3.20 -12.70 12.79
N GLU A 170 -2.42 -13.53 12.10
CA GLU A 170 -1.01 -13.75 12.43
C GLU A 170 -0.18 -12.46 12.31
N PHE A 171 -0.43 -11.67 11.27
CA PHE A 171 0.21 -10.37 11.12
C PHE A 171 -0.09 -9.45 12.31
N LEU A 172 -1.35 -9.37 12.74
CA LEU A 172 -1.75 -8.53 13.86
C LEU A 172 -1.18 -8.98 15.21
N HIS A 173 -1.07 -10.28 15.44
CA HIS A 173 -0.63 -10.83 16.74
C HIS A 173 0.89 -10.95 16.86
N ASN A 174 1.59 -11.18 15.74
CA ASN A 174 3.02 -11.51 15.76
C ASN A 174 3.86 -10.44 15.05
N ASP A 175 3.60 -10.21 13.76
CA ASP A 175 4.48 -9.43 12.91
C ASP A 175 4.41 -7.93 13.23
N LEU A 176 3.19 -7.38 13.29
CA LEU A 176 2.96 -5.96 13.51
C LEU A 176 3.51 -5.47 14.87
N PRO A 177 3.27 -6.16 16.01
CA PRO A 177 3.84 -5.76 17.29
C PRO A 177 5.37 -5.80 17.31
N ALA A 178 5.98 -6.79 16.67
CA ALA A 178 7.44 -6.90 16.58
C ALA A 178 8.04 -5.75 15.75
N ILE A 179 7.44 -5.44 14.59
CA ILE A 179 7.83 -4.32 13.73
C ILE A 179 7.64 -2.99 14.47
N ASP A 180 6.50 -2.80 15.12
CA ASP A 180 6.17 -1.58 15.88
C ASP A 180 7.19 -1.34 17.01
N THR A 181 7.52 -2.38 17.78
CA THR A 181 8.52 -2.31 18.86
C THR A 181 9.88 -1.82 18.34
N LEU A 182 10.34 -2.36 17.21
CA LEU A 182 11.61 -1.95 16.61
C LEU A 182 11.54 -0.52 16.08
N LEU A 183 10.48 -0.15 15.36
CA LEU A 183 10.33 1.22 14.84
C LEU A 183 10.25 2.25 15.97
N ARG A 184 9.69 1.89 17.13
CA ARG A 184 9.67 2.73 18.35
C ARG A 184 11.05 3.10 18.88
N THR A 185 12.09 2.34 18.54
CA THR A 185 13.46 2.66 18.93
C THR A 185 14.03 3.86 18.16
N ILE A 186 13.42 4.27 17.04
CA ILE A 186 13.86 5.42 16.24
C ILE A 186 13.32 6.73 16.87
N PRO A 187 14.13 7.50 17.60
CA PRO A 187 13.62 8.56 18.48
C PRO A 187 12.90 9.67 17.71
N TRP A 188 13.43 10.07 16.55
CA TRP A 188 12.92 11.19 15.78
C TRP A 188 11.52 10.96 15.17
N ILE A 189 11.06 9.70 15.07
CA ILE A 189 9.69 9.40 14.64
C ILE A 189 8.71 9.72 15.77
N TRP A 190 9.09 9.45 17.02
CA TRP A 190 8.16 9.41 18.16
C TRP A 190 8.28 10.62 19.10
N GLN A 191 9.41 11.33 19.09
CA GLN A 191 9.73 12.40 20.03
C GLN A 191 9.41 13.81 19.53
N SER A 192 8.90 13.99 18.31
CA SER A 192 8.51 15.32 17.83
C SER A 192 7.20 15.79 18.47
N LYS A 193 7.28 16.76 19.39
CA LYS A 193 6.17 17.69 19.69
C LYS A 193 5.66 18.25 18.37
N SER A 194 4.38 18.09 18.06
CA SER A 194 3.77 18.75 16.90
C SER A 194 3.92 20.26 17.04
N ALA A 195 4.57 20.92 16.08
CA ALA A 195 4.27 22.33 15.85
C ALA A 195 2.80 22.40 15.38
N PRO A 196 1.97 23.32 15.92
CA PRO A 196 0.60 23.47 15.44
C PRO A 196 0.63 23.82 13.96
N ALA A 197 -0.25 23.17 13.18
CA ALA A 197 -0.45 23.50 11.79
C ALA A 197 -0.78 25.00 11.69
N ALA A 198 0.02 25.76 10.93
CA ALA A 198 -0.32 27.15 10.64
C ALA A 198 -1.72 27.17 9.99
N PRO A 199 -2.62 28.07 10.44
CA PRO A 199 -3.91 28.22 9.80
C PRO A 199 -3.71 28.61 8.33
N PRO A 200 -4.64 28.22 7.44
CA PRO A 200 -4.58 28.65 6.04
C PRO A 200 -4.60 30.18 6.02
N THR A 201 -3.59 30.77 5.38
CA THR A 201 -3.56 32.19 5.07
C THR A 201 -4.74 32.47 4.15
N THR A 202 -5.81 33.05 4.71
CA THR A 202 -6.88 33.65 3.92
C THR A 202 -6.28 34.88 3.26
N ASP A 203 -6.06 34.78 1.95
CA ASP A 203 -5.71 35.90 1.08
C ASP A 203 -6.97 36.79 1.01
N LEU A 204 -7.02 37.81 1.88
CA LEU A 204 -7.92 38.94 1.76
C LEU A 204 -7.09 40.11 1.24
N ALA A 205 -7.02 40.22 -0.07
CA ALA A 205 -6.72 41.44 -0.78
C ALA A 205 -7.79 41.64 -1.85
N ASP A 206 -8.20 42.89 -2.01
CA ASP A 206 -9.06 43.46 -3.04
C ASP A 206 -10.57 43.40 -2.83
N GLU A 207 -11.09 44.28 -1.96
CA GLU A 207 -12.23 45.17 -2.29
C GLU A 207 -12.44 46.19 -1.16
N GLU A 208 -11.76 47.34 -1.22
CA GLU A 208 -12.27 48.62 -0.67
C GLU A 208 -11.51 49.78 -1.33
N ALA A 209 -12.08 50.34 -2.39
CA ALA A 209 -11.81 51.71 -2.83
C ALA A 209 -12.84 52.14 -3.89
N ASP A 210 -14.10 52.34 -3.50
CA ASP A 210 -14.90 53.41 -4.08
C ASP A 210 -16.13 53.66 -3.19
N LEU A 211 -16.22 54.86 -2.60
CA LEU A 211 -17.43 55.51 -2.07
C LEU A 211 -17.01 56.64 -1.09
N SER A 212 -16.56 57.77 -1.63
CA SER A 212 -16.91 59.09 -1.09
C SER A 212 -16.51 60.20 -2.05
N LEU A 213 -17.50 60.83 -2.68
CA LEU A 213 -17.63 62.30 -2.74
C LEU A 213 -18.96 62.63 -3.44
N SER A 214 -19.98 62.76 -2.61
CA SER A 214 -21.19 63.52 -2.89
C SER A 214 -20.90 65.00 -2.61
N GLU A 215 -20.92 65.82 -3.66
CA GLU A 215 -21.56 67.15 -3.74
C GLU A 215 -22.01 67.39 -5.19
#